data_AF-A0A0M2V1H0-F1
#
_entry.id   AF-A0A0M2V1H0-F1
#
_cell.length_a   1.000
_cell.length_b   1.000
_cell.length_c   1.000
_cell.angle_alpha   90.00
_cell.angle_beta   90.00
_cell.angle_gamma   90.00
#
_symmetry.space_group_name_H-M   'P 1'
#
loop_
_entity.id
_entity.type
_entity.pdbx_description
1 polymer ?
#
loop_
_entity_poly.entity_id
_entity_poly.type
_entity_poly.pdbx_seq_one_letter_code
_entity_poly.pdbx_strand_id
1 'polypeptide(L)'
;MHTLLCLSKLVPLAEQGLDRPSFTLAMGVLLHDIGKTVTFEESDRIRFNLHEKVGADMAARICDRLKLSHAEKERVVWLVLKHLYFKDAQKMRLNKLKRLFANEGYPELAELCRIDALASSGDLSDYHFCQEMFNKLSHEEVKPKPLITGHDLIAMGLKPGPLFKDILTKIEDVQLDGNITTKEAAIEEAKALISQMNTIHK
;
A
#
# COMPACT_ATOMS: atom_id res chain seq x y z
N MET A 1 -23.91 -9.01 2.06
CA MET A 1 -24.53 -8.25 0.95
C MET A 1 -23.48 -7.47 0.16
N HIS A 2 -22.61 -6.69 0.81
CA HIS A 2 -21.55 -5.89 0.17
C HIS A 2 -20.62 -6.65 -0.79
N THR A 3 -19.88 -7.67 -0.32
CA THR A 3 -18.92 -8.41 -1.17
C THR A 3 -19.57 -9.04 -2.41
N LEU A 4 -20.82 -9.50 -2.32
CA LEU A 4 -21.57 -10.03 -3.47
C LEU A 4 -21.85 -8.94 -4.51
N LEU A 5 -22.18 -7.72 -4.07
CA LEU A 5 -22.33 -6.57 -4.95
C LEU A 5 -20.99 -6.22 -5.61
N CYS A 6 -19.88 -6.20 -4.88
CA CYS A 6 -18.55 -6.01 -5.45
C CYS A 6 -18.23 -7.04 -6.54
N LEU A 7 -18.49 -8.33 -6.28
CA LEU A 7 -18.29 -9.40 -7.27
C LEU A 7 -19.14 -9.19 -8.54
N SER A 8 -20.38 -8.71 -8.42
CA SER A 8 -21.21 -8.38 -9.59
C SER A 8 -20.66 -7.22 -10.42
N LYS A 9 -19.87 -6.32 -9.82
CA LYS A 9 -19.18 -5.21 -10.51
C LYS A 9 -17.82 -5.63 -11.11
N LEU A 10 -17.36 -6.84 -10.83
CA LEU A 10 -16.18 -7.46 -11.47
C LEU A 10 -16.53 -7.96 -12.89
N VAL A 11 -17.81 -8.31 -13.12
CA VAL A 11 -18.33 -8.96 -14.33
C VAL A 11 -18.50 -8.06 -15.57
N PRO A 12 -18.71 -6.73 -15.49
CA PRO A 12 -18.82 -5.88 -16.69
C PRO A 12 -17.59 -5.82 -17.59
N LEU A 13 -16.46 -6.43 -17.21
CA LEU A 13 -15.30 -6.61 -18.09
C LEU A 13 -15.48 -7.78 -19.06
N ALA A 14 -16.16 -8.87 -18.66
CA ALA A 14 -16.25 -10.09 -19.46
C ALA A 14 -17.28 -10.03 -20.61
N GLU A 15 -18.34 -9.23 -20.47
CA GLU A 15 -19.42 -9.12 -21.47
C GLU A 15 -19.19 -8.00 -22.50
N GLN A 16 -18.20 -7.13 -22.27
CA GLN A 16 -17.85 -6.00 -23.14
C GLN A 16 -16.56 -6.24 -23.96
N GLY A 17 -16.03 -7.47 -23.97
CA GLY A 17 -14.81 -7.82 -24.69
C GLY A 17 -13.52 -7.34 -24.03
N LEU A 18 -13.55 -7.01 -22.73
CA LEU A 18 -12.36 -6.72 -21.94
C LEU A 18 -11.81 -8.01 -21.32
N ASP A 19 -10.49 -8.02 -21.04
CA ASP A 19 -9.80 -9.15 -20.44
C ASP A 19 -10.49 -9.59 -19.14
N ARG A 20 -10.55 -10.91 -18.94
CA ARG A 20 -11.05 -11.48 -17.68
C ARG A 20 -10.24 -10.89 -16.52
N PRO A 21 -10.88 -10.54 -15.39
CA PRO A 21 -10.15 -10.08 -14.22
C PRO A 21 -9.13 -11.14 -13.82
N SER A 22 -7.94 -10.70 -13.41
CA SER A 22 -6.90 -11.61 -12.94
C SER A 22 -7.43 -12.42 -11.75
N PHE A 23 -6.90 -13.63 -11.59
CA PHE A 23 -7.25 -14.49 -10.47
C PHE A 23 -7.01 -13.78 -9.13
N THR A 24 -5.90 -13.06 -9.00
CA THR A 24 -5.53 -12.32 -7.79
C THR A 24 -6.48 -11.16 -7.50
N LEU A 25 -6.94 -10.42 -8.52
CA LEU A 25 -7.97 -9.39 -8.36
C LEU A 25 -9.30 -10.00 -7.91
N ALA A 26 -9.76 -11.06 -8.56
CA ALA A 26 -11.01 -11.73 -8.19
C ALA A 26 -10.97 -12.24 -6.74
N MET A 27 -9.86 -12.86 -6.33
CA MET A 27 -9.64 -13.29 -4.95
C MET A 27 -9.53 -12.12 -3.97
N GLY A 28 -8.87 -11.03 -4.37
CA GLY A 28 -8.80 -9.79 -3.59
C GLY A 28 -10.19 -9.23 -3.31
N VAL A 29 -11.03 -9.12 -4.34
CA VAL A 29 -12.44 -8.66 -4.19
C VAL A 29 -13.25 -9.62 -3.32
N LEU A 30 -13.07 -10.93 -3.48
CA LEU A 30 -13.77 -11.92 -2.65
C LEU A 30 -13.40 -11.79 -1.16
N LEU A 31 -12.14 -11.47 -0.86
CA LEU A 31 -11.58 -11.55 0.50
C LEU A 31 -11.37 -10.20 1.20
N HIS A 32 -11.45 -9.04 0.51
CA HIS A 32 -11.06 -7.73 1.07
C HIS A 32 -11.67 -7.43 2.44
N ASP A 33 -12.93 -7.80 2.63
CA ASP A 33 -13.72 -7.50 3.81
C ASP A 33 -13.84 -8.68 4.81
N ILE A 34 -13.14 -9.79 4.58
CA ILE A 34 -13.33 -11.01 5.39
C ILE A 34 -13.06 -10.78 6.88
N GLY A 35 -12.16 -9.84 7.20
CA GLY A 35 -11.81 -9.46 8.56
C GLY A 35 -12.95 -8.77 9.33
N LYS A 36 -13.93 -8.14 8.65
CA LYS A 36 -15.01 -7.39 9.31
C LYS A 36 -15.80 -8.25 10.29
N THR A 37 -16.01 -9.52 9.97
CA THR A 37 -16.75 -10.46 10.82
C THR A 37 -16.06 -10.72 12.16
N VAL A 38 -14.73 -10.72 12.18
CA VAL A 38 -13.92 -10.99 13.37
C VAL A 38 -13.67 -9.71 14.18
N THR A 39 -13.55 -8.57 13.50
CA THR A 39 -13.29 -7.27 14.12
C THR A 39 -14.57 -6.48 14.42
N PHE A 40 -15.73 -7.12 14.34
CA PHE A 40 -17.00 -6.47 14.65
C PHE A 40 -17.04 -6.09 16.13
N GLU A 41 -17.26 -4.82 16.39
CA GLU A 41 -17.45 -4.28 17.72
C GLU A 41 -18.69 -3.38 17.73
N GLU A 42 -19.62 -3.68 18.62
CA GLU A 42 -20.82 -2.88 18.86
C GLU A 42 -20.67 -2.15 20.20
N SER A 43 -20.44 -0.84 20.12
CA SER A 43 -20.37 0.06 21.28
C SER A 43 -21.32 1.24 21.06
N ASP A 44 -20.84 2.47 21.02
CA ASP A 44 -21.60 3.68 20.62
C ASP A 44 -22.01 3.67 19.13
N ARG A 45 -21.20 3.02 18.29
CA ARG A 45 -21.42 2.78 16.87
C ARG A 45 -20.77 1.45 16.48
N ILE A 46 -21.26 0.85 15.40
CA ILE A 46 -20.61 -0.33 14.80
C ILE A 46 -19.24 0.05 14.26
N ARG A 47 -18.20 -0.71 14.63
CA ARG A 47 -16.82 -0.50 14.17
C ARG A 47 -16.22 -1.81 13.66
N PHE A 48 -15.26 -1.66 12.75
CA PHE A 48 -14.47 -2.74 12.15
C PHE A 48 -12.99 -2.36 12.16
N ASN A 49 -12.46 -2.04 13.34
CA ASN A 49 -11.11 -1.49 13.45
C ASN A 49 -10.08 -2.53 12.99
N LEU A 50 -9.16 -2.12 12.12
CA LEU A 50 -8.06 -2.95 11.62
C LEU A 50 -8.49 -4.21 10.86
N HIS A 51 -9.72 -4.24 10.33
CA HIS A 51 -10.24 -5.39 9.59
C HIS A 51 -9.41 -5.73 8.35
N GLU A 52 -8.73 -4.75 7.76
CA GLU A 52 -7.81 -4.97 6.64
C GLU A 52 -6.59 -5.81 7.06
N LYS A 53 -6.08 -5.63 8.29
CA LYS A 53 -4.95 -6.41 8.81
C LYS A 53 -5.37 -7.83 9.18
N VAL A 54 -6.46 -7.94 9.94
CA VAL A 54 -7.02 -9.26 10.30
C VAL A 54 -7.45 -10.01 9.05
N GLY A 55 -8.07 -9.32 8.09
CA GLY A 55 -8.46 -9.86 6.80
C GLY A 55 -7.27 -10.36 5.99
N ALA A 56 -6.16 -9.63 5.98
CA ALA A 56 -4.93 -10.05 5.30
C ALA A 56 -4.35 -11.34 5.91
N ASP A 57 -4.33 -11.47 7.24
CA ASP A 57 -3.89 -12.69 7.93
C ASP A 57 -4.81 -13.88 7.61
N MET A 58 -6.13 -13.65 7.56
CA MET A 58 -7.11 -14.66 7.17
C MET A 58 -6.94 -15.08 5.70
N ALA A 59 -6.74 -14.10 4.80
CA ALA A 59 -6.50 -14.34 3.38
C ALA A 59 -5.24 -15.17 3.16
N ALA A 60 -4.16 -14.89 3.90
CA ALA A 60 -2.92 -15.68 3.83
C ALA A 60 -3.17 -17.17 4.15
N ARG A 61 -3.92 -17.45 5.22
CA ARG A 61 -4.29 -18.83 5.61
C ARG A 61 -5.18 -19.52 4.57
N ILE A 62 -6.09 -18.78 3.95
CA ILE A 62 -6.94 -19.30 2.86
C ILE A 62 -6.08 -19.64 1.64
N CYS A 63 -5.17 -18.75 1.24
CA CYS A 63 -4.24 -18.98 0.13
C CYS A 63 -3.36 -20.22 0.38
N ASP A 64 -2.86 -20.41 1.60
CA ASP A 64 -2.08 -21.59 1.99
C ASP A 64 -2.90 -22.89 1.85
N ARG A 65 -4.16 -22.88 2.31
CA ARG A 65 -5.06 -24.04 2.18
C ARG A 65 -5.39 -24.38 0.74
N LEU A 66 -5.50 -23.36 -0.12
CA LEU A 66 -5.74 -23.52 -1.56
C LEU A 66 -4.46 -23.85 -2.33
N LYS A 67 -3.29 -23.86 -1.68
CA LYS A 67 -1.97 -24.12 -2.27
C LYS A 67 -1.65 -23.18 -3.44
N LEU A 68 -2.02 -21.91 -3.30
CA LEU A 68 -1.68 -20.89 -4.29
C LEU A 68 -0.15 -20.70 -4.38
N SER A 69 0.34 -20.24 -5.52
CA SER A 69 1.75 -19.88 -5.64
C SER A 69 2.11 -18.74 -4.69
N HIS A 70 3.41 -18.63 -4.37
CA HIS A 70 3.90 -17.55 -3.51
C HIS A 70 3.50 -16.17 -4.03
N ALA A 71 3.66 -15.93 -5.34
CA ALA A 71 3.32 -14.67 -5.98
C ALA A 71 1.82 -14.35 -5.88
N GLU A 72 0.95 -15.34 -6.14
CA GLU A 72 -0.50 -15.14 -6.00
C GLU A 72 -0.90 -14.84 -4.55
N LYS A 73 -0.35 -15.59 -3.60
CA LYS A 73 -0.59 -15.36 -2.17
C LYS A 73 -0.16 -13.94 -1.77
N GLU A 74 1.06 -13.54 -2.11
CA GLU A 74 1.56 -12.20 -1.78
C GLU A 74 0.67 -11.11 -2.38
N ARG A 75 0.27 -11.27 -3.64
CA ARG A 75 -0.62 -10.31 -4.31
C ARG A 75 -1.98 -10.22 -3.63
N VAL A 76 -2.65 -11.35 -3.38
CA VAL A 76 -3.98 -11.37 -2.74
C VAL A 76 -3.92 -10.77 -1.33
N VAL A 77 -2.94 -11.17 -0.52
CA VAL A 77 -2.76 -10.65 0.84
C VAL A 77 -2.50 -9.14 0.82
N TRP A 78 -1.68 -8.66 -0.13
CA TRP A 78 -1.41 -7.24 -0.28
C TRP A 78 -2.66 -6.46 -0.71
N LEU A 79 -3.46 -6.97 -1.64
CA LEU A 79 -4.72 -6.36 -2.06
C LEU A 79 -5.68 -6.23 -0.87
N VAL A 80 -5.86 -7.30 -0.08
CA VAL A 80 -6.70 -7.28 1.12
C VAL A 80 -6.15 -6.31 2.16
N LEU A 81 -4.84 -6.28 2.39
CA LEU A 81 -4.25 -5.35 3.36
C LEU A 81 -4.41 -3.88 2.96
N LYS A 82 -4.42 -3.60 1.64
CA LYS A 82 -4.37 -2.24 1.10
C LYS A 82 -5.71 -1.71 0.61
N HIS A 83 -6.79 -2.49 0.65
CA HIS A 83 -8.08 -2.11 0.03
C HIS A 83 -8.67 -0.78 0.52
N LEU A 84 -8.35 -0.33 1.74
CA LEU A 84 -8.81 0.98 2.25
C LEU A 84 -7.89 2.15 1.89
N TYR A 85 -6.77 1.93 1.19
CA TYR A 85 -5.74 2.95 1.01
C TYR A 85 -6.19 4.12 0.14
N PHE A 86 -7.15 3.92 -0.76
CA PHE A 86 -7.68 5.03 -1.57
C PHE A 86 -8.55 5.97 -0.74
N LYS A 87 -9.09 5.53 0.40
CA LYS A 87 -9.89 6.40 1.25
C LYS A 87 -9.06 7.59 1.71
N ASP A 88 -9.57 8.80 1.44
CA ASP A 88 -8.90 10.07 1.72
C ASP A 88 -7.56 10.23 0.96
N ALA A 89 -7.41 9.61 -0.22
CA ALA A 89 -6.19 9.70 -1.04
C ALA A 89 -5.78 11.14 -1.34
N GLN A 90 -6.75 12.04 -1.55
CA GLN A 90 -6.52 13.47 -1.77
C GLN A 90 -5.80 14.17 -0.60
N LYS A 91 -5.90 13.61 0.61
CA LYS A 91 -5.23 14.14 1.83
C LYS A 91 -3.93 13.40 2.14
N MET A 92 -3.56 12.43 1.32
CA MET A 92 -2.40 11.57 1.54
C MET A 92 -1.09 12.28 1.17
N ARG A 93 -0.03 12.04 1.95
CA ARG A 93 1.33 12.51 1.59
C ARG A 93 1.79 11.88 0.28
N LEU A 94 2.53 12.65 -0.51
CA LEU A 94 3.01 12.24 -1.84
C LEU A 94 3.89 10.99 -1.78
N ASN A 95 4.81 10.89 -0.81
CA ASN A 95 5.62 9.68 -0.61
C ASN A 95 4.78 8.39 -0.47
N LYS A 96 3.65 8.44 0.24
CA LYS A 96 2.78 7.28 0.45
C LYS A 96 2.04 6.89 -0.84
N LEU A 97 1.62 7.86 -1.65
CA LEU A 97 1.07 7.62 -2.99
C LEU A 97 2.12 7.00 -3.91
N LYS A 98 3.34 7.57 -3.97
CA LYS A 98 4.44 7.04 -4.77
C LYS A 98 4.80 5.60 -4.38
N ARG A 99 4.87 5.28 -3.09
CA ARG A 99 5.07 3.90 -2.61
C ARG A 99 3.97 2.95 -3.06
N LEU A 100 2.72 3.43 -3.14
CA LEU A 100 1.61 2.65 -3.65
C LEU A 100 1.77 2.37 -5.15
N PHE A 101 2.08 3.41 -5.93
CA PHE A 101 2.26 3.35 -7.38
C PHE A 101 3.47 2.52 -7.80
N ALA A 102 4.51 2.45 -6.98
CA ALA A 102 5.71 1.65 -7.24
C ALA A 102 5.47 0.14 -7.13
N ASN A 103 4.35 -0.28 -6.52
CA ASN A 103 4.01 -1.68 -6.38
C ASN A 103 3.37 -2.22 -7.66
N GLU A 104 3.85 -3.36 -8.15
CA GLU A 104 3.31 -4.04 -9.34
C GLU A 104 1.83 -4.45 -9.21
N GLY A 105 1.31 -4.57 -7.99
CA GLY A 105 -0.10 -4.81 -7.70
C GLY A 105 -0.99 -3.58 -7.76
N TYR A 106 -0.44 -2.38 -7.95
CA TYR A 106 -1.20 -1.14 -7.99
C TYR A 106 -2.40 -1.17 -8.96
N PRO A 107 -2.28 -1.65 -10.22
CA PRO A 107 -3.42 -1.69 -11.13
C PRO A 107 -4.60 -2.50 -10.59
N GLU A 108 -4.33 -3.64 -9.95
CA GLU A 108 -5.35 -4.48 -9.33
C GLU A 108 -5.94 -3.82 -8.08
N LEU A 109 -5.11 -3.13 -7.27
CA LEU A 109 -5.61 -2.41 -6.12
C LEU A 109 -6.51 -1.24 -6.52
N ALA A 110 -6.11 -0.47 -7.53
CA ALA A 110 -6.90 0.64 -8.04
C ALA A 110 -8.29 0.16 -8.51
N GLU A 111 -8.32 -0.98 -9.22
CA GLU A 111 -9.57 -1.58 -9.66
C GLU A 111 -10.42 -2.12 -8.51
N LEU A 112 -9.79 -2.76 -7.51
CA LEU A 112 -10.47 -3.22 -6.29
C LEU A 112 -11.11 -2.03 -5.55
N CYS A 113 -10.39 -0.93 -5.36
CA CYS A 113 -10.90 0.28 -4.74
C CYS A 113 -12.06 0.90 -5.55
N ARG A 114 -11.97 0.90 -6.89
CA ARG A 114 -13.05 1.36 -7.78
C ARG A 114 -14.32 0.53 -7.60
N ILE A 115 -14.17 -0.79 -7.55
CA ILE A 115 -15.27 -1.73 -7.35
C ILE A 115 -15.92 -1.53 -5.98
N ASP A 116 -15.11 -1.40 -4.92
CA ASP A 116 -15.57 -1.18 -3.55
C ASP A 116 -16.36 0.13 -3.41
N ALA A 117 -15.84 1.21 -3.99
CA ALA A 117 -16.52 2.51 -4.04
C ALA A 117 -17.88 2.41 -4.78
N LEU A 118 -17.92 1.77 -5.96
CA LEU A 118 -19.14 1.57 -6.73
C LEU A 118 -20.19 0.70 -6.02
N ALA A 119 -19.76 -0.21 -5.15
CA ALA A 119 -20.62 -1.06 -4.35
C ALA A 119 -21.05 -0.42 -3.01
N SER A 120 -20.55 0.77 -2.70
CA SER A 120 -20.81 1.48 -1.45
C SER A 120 -21.37 2.90 -1.67
N SER A 121 -20.53 3.92 -1.69
CA SER A 121 -20.93 5.33 -1.81
C SER A 121 -21.21 5.77 -3.26
N GLY A 122 -20.63 5.07 -4.23
CA GLY A 122 -20.57 5.51 -5.63
C GLY A 122 -19.58 6.65 -5.90
N ASP A 123 -18.88 7.14 -4.87
CA ASP A 123 -17.92 8.25 -4.99
C ASP A 123 -16.56 7.74 -5.50
N LEU A 124 -16.18 8.17 -6.71
CA LEU A 124 -14.93 7.82 -7.36
C LEU A 124 -13.88 8.94 -7.30
N SER A 125 -14.08 9.99 -6.51
CA SER A 125 -13.18 11.15 -6.43
C SER A 125 -11.74 10.75 -6.10
N ASP A 126 -11.54 9.96 -5.04
CA ASP A 126 -10.21 9.46 -4.65
C ASP A 126 -9.60 8.49 -5.69
N TYR A 127 -10.43 7.70 -6.36
CA TYR A 127 -10.00 6.84 -7.46
C TYR A 127 -9.46 7.67 -8.63
N HIS A 128 -10.24 8.66 -9.10
CA HIS A 128 -9.84 9.53 -10.20
C HIS A 128 -8.60 10.35 -9.86
N PHE A 129 -8.49 10.85 -8.62
CA PHE A 129 -7.30 11.52 -8.14
C PHE A 129 -6.06 10.60 -8.21
N CYS A 130 -6.16 9.35 -7.75
CA CYS A 130 -5.04 8.40 -7.84
C CYS A 130 -4.66 8.10 -9.30
N GLN A 131 -5.63 7.92 -10.20
CA GLN A 131 -5.37 7.70 -11.62
C GLN A 131 -4.68 8.90 -12.27
N GLU A 132 -5.13 10.12 -11.97
CA GLU A 132 -4.50 11.35 -12.46
C GLU A 132 -3.05 11.47 -11.98
N MET A 133 -2.80 11.25 -10.68
CA MET A 133 -1.45 11.29 -10.12
C MET A 133 -0.55 10.19 -10.70
N PHE A 134 -1.06 8.98 -10.85
CA PHE A 134 -0.33 7.86 -11.44
C PHE A 134 0.10 8.13 -12.88
N ASN A 135 -0.78 8.75 -13.69
CA ASN A 135 -0.49 9.09 -15.08
C ASN A 135 0.44 10.32 -15.22
N LYS A 136 0.48 11.20 -14.22
CA LYS A 136 1.37 12.38 -14.22
C LYS A 136 2.80 12.05 -13.80
N LEU A 137 2.99 11.11 -12.88
CA LEU A 137 4.30 10.78 -12.32
C LEU A 137 5.05 9.80 -13.22
N SER A 138 6.32 10.09 -13.47
CA SER A 138 7.23 9.17 -14.18
C SER A 138 7.64 7.98 -13.30
N HIS A 139 8.15 6.93 -13.94
CA HIS A 139 8.71 5.77 -13.23
C HIS A 139 9.83 6.16 -12.26
N GLU A 140 10.69 7.11 -12.65
CA GLU A 140 11.79 7.59 -11.82
C GLU A 140 11.31 8.40 -10.61
N GLU A 141 10.19 9.12 -10.73
CA GLU A 141 9.60 9.84 -9.60
C GLU A 141 8.90 8.92 -8.60
N VAL A 142 8.33 7.81 -9.09
CA VAL A 142 7.62 6.81 -8.28
C VAL A 142 8.58 5.85 -7.60
N LYS A 143 9.66 5.45 -8.31
CA LYS A 143 10.65 4.48 -7.84
C LYS A 143 12.07 5.02 -8.10
N PRO A 144 12.48 6.11 -7.41
CA PRO A 144 13.81 6.65 -7.58
C PRO A 144 14.87 5.71 -7.03
N LYS A 145 16.09 5.78 -7.57
CA LYS A 145 17.25 5.08 -6.99
C LYS A 145 17.52 5.67 -5.59
N PRO A 146 17.74 4.85 -4.55
CA PRO A 146 18.08 5.37 -3.23
C PRO A 146 19.30 6.30 -3.27
N LEU A 147 19.21 7.48 -2.66
CA LEU A 147 20.34 8.44 -2.59
C LEU A 147 21.49 7.92 -1.72
N ILE A 148 21.15 7.13 -0.69
CA ILE A 148 22.09 6.44 0.17
C ILE A 148 21.63 5.00 0.44
N THR A 149 22.56 4.18 0.91
CA THR A 149 22.37 2.76 1.21
C THR A 149 22.89 2.43 2.60
N GLY A 150 22.71 1.18 3.04
CA GLY A 150 23.31 0.70 4.29
C GLY A 150 24.83 0.82 4.33
N HIS A 151 25.52 0.74 3.18
CA HIS A 151 26.97 0.92 3.12
C HIS A 151 27.39 2.35 3.50
N ASP A 152 26.59 3.34 3.13
CA ASP A 152 26.85 4.74 3.49
C ASP A 152 26.68 4.92 5.01
N LEU A 153 25.69 4.28 5.63
CA LEU A 153 25.52 4.29 7.09
C LEU A 153 26.69 3.62 7.82
N ILE A 154 27.23 2.53 7.27
CA ILE A 154 28.44 1.88 7.80
C ILE A 154 29.64 2.82 7.70
N ALA A 155 29.80 3.52 6.57
CA ALA A 155 30.86 4.51 6.38
C ALA A 155 30.75 5.70 7.35
N MET A 156 29.53 6.00 7.85
CA MET A 156 29.30 6.98 8.93
C MET A 156 29.58 6.42 10.34
N GLY A 157 29.99 5.16 10.46
CA GLY A 157 30.37 4.52 11.73
C GLY A 157 29.24 3.75 12.43
N LEU A 158 28.09 3.54 11.79
CA LEU A 158 27.01 2.75 12.37
C LEU A 158 27.25 1.25 12.19
N LYS A 159 26.82 0.46 13.19
CA LYS A 159 26.79 -1.00 13.10
C LYS A 159 25.43 -1.48 12.59
N PRO A 160 25.37 -2.41 11.63
CA PRO A 160 24.11 -2.95 11.12
C PRO A 160 23.15 -3.37 12.23
N GLY A 161 21.89 -2.97 12.11
CA GLY A 161 20.84 -3.25 13.10
C GLY A 161 19.49 -2.64 12.73
N PRO A 162 18.46 -2.80 13.59
CA PRO A 162 17.09 -2.33 13.30
C PRO A 162 17.01 -0.85 12.88
N LEU A 163 17.85 0.00 13.48
CA LEU A 163 17.93 1.43 13.18
C LEU A 163 18.26 1.74 11.72
N PHE A 164 18.93 0.85 11.00
CA PHE A 164 19.24 1.06 9.58
C PHE A 164 17.96 1.19 8.76
N LYS A 165 16.98 0.33 9.04
CA LYS A 165 15.70 0.37 8.35
C LYS A 165 15.00 1.68 8.63
N ASP A 166 14.95 2.11 9.88
CA ASP A 166 14.28 3.35 10.28
C ASP A 166 14.91 4.58 9.62
N ILE A 167 16.25 4.66 9.60
CA ILE A 167 16.97 5.76 8.96
C ILE A 167 16.72 5.73 7.44
N LEU A 168 16.96 4.60 6.79
CA LEU A 168 16.81 4.49 5.33
C LEU A 168 15.35 4.74 4.88
N THR A 169 14.36 4.28 5.64
CA THR A 169 12.94 4.57 5.35
C THR A 169 12.64 6.05 5.47
N LYS A 170 13.14 6.74 6.51
CA LYS A 170 12.95 8.19 6.65
C LYS A 170 13.62 8.97 5.51
N ILE A 171 14.83 8.60 5.12
CA ILE A 171 15.53 9.23 4.00
C ILE A 171 14.78 8.99 2.69
N GLU A 172 14.30 7.78 2.46
CA GLU A 172 13.48 7.46 1.30
C GLU A 172 12.16 8.26 1.30
N ASP A 173 11.51 8.47 2.44
CA ASP A 173 10.30 9.29 2.54
C ASP A 173 10.56 10.74 2.13
N VAL A 174 11.65 11.35 2.62
CA VAL A 174 12.05 12.72 2.29
C VAL A 174 12.49 12.84 0.83
N GLN A 175 13.15 11.81 0.29
CA GLN A 175 13.49 11.70 -1.13
C GLN A 175 12.24 11.62 -2.01
N LEU A 176 11.26 10.79 -1.66
CA LEU A 176 10.02 10.63 -2.42
C LEU A 176 9.17 11.89 -2.39
N ASP A 177 9.22 12.67 -1.31
CA ASP A 177 8.59 13.99 -1.23
C ASP A 177 9.32 15.06 -2.08
N GLY A 178 10.52 14.77 -2.58
CA GLY A 178 11.33 15.69 -3.39
C GLY A 178 12.12 16.71 -2.58
N ASN A 179 12.15 16.58 -1.26
CA ASN A 179 12.84 17.51 -0.36
C ASN A 179 14.37 17.36 -0.42
N ILE A 180 14.86 16.18 -0.83
CA ILE A 180 16.27 15.92 -1.10
C ILE A 180 16.43 15.22 -2.44
N THR A 181 17.44 15.62 -3.21
CA THR A 181 17.71 15.10 -4.56
C THR A 181 19.16 14.68 -4.79
N THR A 182 20.04 14.91 -3.81
CA THR A 182 21.47 14.61 -3.91
C THR A 182 21.92 13.67 -2.79
N LYS A 183 22.98 12.92 -3.06
CA LYS A 183 23.59 12.03 -2.07
C LYS A 183 24.10 12.81 -0.86
N GLU A 184 24.67 13.98 -1.09
CA GLU A 184 25.21 14.86 -0.04
C GLU A 184 24.10 15.31 0.91
N ALA A 185 22.96 15.76 0.37
CA ALA A 185 21.81 16.15 1.18
C ALA A 185 21.25 14.97 2.00
N ALA A 186 21.19 13.78 1.40
CA ALA A 186 20.76 12.57 2.09
C ALA A 186 21.71 12.16 3.23
N ILE A 187 23.02 12.35 3.07
CA ILE A 187 24.01 12.11 4.11
C ILE A 187 23.83 13.08 5.28
N GLU A 188 23.62 14.36 5.01
CA GLU A 188 23.39 15.36 6.07
C GLU A 188 22.09 15.10 6.85
N GLU A 189 21.02 14.76 6.15
CA GLU A 189 19.75 14.35 6.78
C GLU A 189 19.93 13.10 7.65
N ALA A 190 20.69 12.11 7.17
CA ALA A 190 20.98 10.90 7.95
C ALA A 190 21.74 11.24 9.25
N LYS A 191 22.76 12.10 9.19
CA LYS A 191 23.50 12.56 10.38
C LYS A 191 22.60 13.30 11.38
N ALA A 192 21.67 14.12 10.89
CA ALA A 192 20.70 14.83 11.73
C ALA A 192 19.79 13.83 12.46
N LEU A 193 19.26 12.83 11.75
CA LEU A 193 18.44 11.76 12.34
C LEU A 193 19.19 10.96 13.41
N ILE A 194 20.45 10.61 13.14
CA ILE A 194 21.31 9.88 14.09
C ILE A 194 21.52 10.71 15.37
N SER A 195 21.80 12.01 15.23
CA SER A 195 22.03 12.91 16.36
C SER A 195 20.78 13.06 17.25
N GLN A 196 19.60 13.16 16.64
CA GLN A 196 18.33 13.21 17.36
C GLN A 196 18.07 11.91 18.13
N MET A 197 18.32 10.75 17.51
CA MET A 197 18.13 9.44 18.14
C MET A 197 19.05 9.23 19.35
N ASN A 198 20.31 9.67 19.27
CA ASN A 198 21.26 9.60 20.39
C ASN A 198 20.89 10.52 21.56
N THR A 199 20.12 11.58 21.31
CA THR A 199 19.67 12.52 22.35
C THR A 199 18.48 11.98 23.13
N ILE A 200 17.67 11.10 22.54
CA ILE A 200 16.49 10.48 23.18
C ILE A 200 16.89 9.32 24.12
N HIS A 201 18.10 8.78 23.97
CA HIS A 201 18.60 7.63 24.75
C HIS A 201 19.63 8.03 25.83
N LYS A 202 19.73 9.33 26.17
CA LYS A 202 20.42 9.86 27.36
C LYS A 202 19.39 10.39 28.33
#